data_AF-A0A0A0KZR0-F1
#
_entry.id   AF-A0A0A0KZR0-F1
#
_cell.length_a   1.000
_cell.length_b   1.000
_cell.length_c   1.000
_cell.angle_alpha   90.00
_cell.angle_beta   90.00
_cell.angle_gamma   90.00
#
_symmetry.space_group_name_H-M   'P 1'
#
loop_
_entity.id
_entity.type
_entity.pdbx_description
1 polymer ?
#
loop_
_entity_poly.entity_id
_entity_poly.type
_entity_poly.pdbx_seq_one_letter_code
_entity_poly.pdbx_strand_id
1 'polypeptide(L)'
;MKCPCVLDCSDETSDLVTEVQCTLYTTLSEFDGNVEDENGLESLIEVQFEALQKAMKVSHKAAEARLRVSKKLLTLFRAGKLGQFILDDVPITKVS
;
A
#
# COMPACT_ATOMS: atom_id res chain seq x y z
N MET A 1 2.03 -17.51 -11.55
CA MET A 1 3.08 -16.58 -11.08
C MET A 1 3.16 -16.69 -9.57
N LYS A 2 4.36 -16.69 -8.98
CA LYS A 2 4.59 -17.01 -7.57
C LYS A 2 4.66 -15.70 -6.79
N CYS A 3 3.78 -15.50 -5.80
CA CYS A 3 3.81 -14.30 -4.95
C CYS A 3 5.20 -14.18 -4.29
N PRO A 4 5.89 -13.02 -4.40
CA PRO A 4 7.28 -12.87 -3.93
C PRO A 4 7.47 -12.90 -2.41
N CYS A 5 6.40 -13.07 -1.62
CA CYS A 5 6.32 -12.67 -0.22
C CYS A 5 7.05 -13.57 0.79
N VAL A 6 8.01 -14.40 0.38
CA VAL A 6 8.69 -15.33 1.29
C VAL A 6 10.16 -14.93 1.43
N LEU A 7 10.45 -13.93 2.26
CA LEU A 7 11.76 -13.77 2.88
C LEU A 7 11.63 -13.35 4.35
N ASP A 8 12.27 -14.18 5.17
CA ASP A 8 12.28 -14.35 6.61
C ASP A 8 12.76 -13.11 7.41
N CYS A 9 12.04 -12.77 8.50
CA CYS A 9 12.58 -12.23 9.77
C CYS A 9 11.41 -12.01 10.76
N SER A 10 11.49 -12.65 11.93
CA SER A 10 10.54 -12.54 13.05
C SER A 10 10.59 -11.18 13.75
N ASP A 11 10.09 -10.15 13.07
CA ASP A 11 9.82 -8.83 13.64
C ASP A 11 8.36 -8.48 13.31
N GLU A 12 7.56 -8.07 14.30
CA GLU A 12 6.15 -7.67 14.13
C GLU A 12 5.98 -6.61 13.01
N THR A 13 7.04 -5.86 12.74
CA THR A 13 7.05 -4.88 11.65
C THR A 13 7.23 -5.50 10.27
N SER A 14 7.92 -6.64 10.16
CA SER A 14 8.10 -7.40 8.92
C SER A 14 6.79 -8.05 8.47
N ASP A 15 6.03 -8.59 9.43
CA ASP A 15 4.70 -9.16 9.19
C ASP A 15 3.72 -8.09 8.66
N LEU A 16 3.67 -6.93 9.32
CA LEU A 16 2.83 -5.81 8.86
C LEU A 16 3.23 -5.32 7.46
N VAL A 17 4.52 -5.24 7.14
CA VAL A 17 4.98 -4.82 5.81
C VAL A 17 4.51 -5.81 4.77
N THR A 18 4.69 -7.11 5.02
CA THR A 18 4.23 -8.18 4.13
C THR A 18 2.72 -8.11 3.95
N GLU A 19 1.96 -7.89 5.03
CA GLU A 19 0.50 -7.77 4.97
C GLU A 19 0.06 -6.56 4.14
N VAL A 20 0.71 -5.41 4.29
CA VAL A 20 0.46 -4.21 3.47
C VAL A 20 0.75 -4.48 2.00
N GLN A 21 1.91 -5.07 1.68
CA GLN A 21 2.30 -5.38 0.30
C GLN A 21 1.34 -6.37 -0.37
N CYS A 22 1.00 -7.46 0.34
CA CYS A 22 0.01 -8.43 -0.12
C CYS A 22 -1.36 -7.77 -0.33
N THR A 23 -1.77 -6.89 0.58
CA THR A 23 -3.06 -6.19 0.48
C THR A 23 -3.13 -5.33 -0.78
N LEU A 24 -2.10 -4.49 -1.02
CA LEU A 24 -2.03 -3.64 -2.22
C LEU A 24 -2.01 -4.49 -3.50
N TYR A 25 -1.18 -5.54 -3.54
CA TYR A 25 -1.06 -6.41 -4.71
C TYR A 25 -2.37 -7.16 -5.01
N THR A 26 -2.98 -7.77 -4.00
CA THR A 26 -4.21 -8.55 -4.18
C THR A 26 -5.36 -7.66 -4.62
N THR A 27 -5.57 -6.53 -3.95
CA THR A 27 -6.65 -5.60 -4.31
C THR A 27 -6.46 -5.02 -5.71
N LEU A 28 -5.23 -4.68 -6.12
CA LEU A 28 -4.95 -4.27 -7.49
C LEU A 28 -5.20 -5.40 -8.51
N SER A 29 -4.78 -6.63 -8.19
CA SER A 29 -4.91 -7.77 -9.11
C SER A 29 -6.37 -8.22 -9.29
N GLU A 30 -7.21 -8.02 -8.26
CA GLU A 30 -8.64 -8.35 -8.27
C GLU A 30 -9.50 -7.18 -8.76
N PHE A 31 -8.93 -5.99 -8.93
CA PHE A 31 -9.67 -4.81 -9.38
C PHE A 31 -9.97 -4.90 -10.88
N ASP A 32 -11.25 -4.92 -11.21
CA ASP A 32 -11.77 -5.00 -12.59
C ASP A 32 -12.05 -3.60 -13.20
N GLY A 33 -11.76 -2.53 -12.47
CA GLY A 33 -11.92 -1.16 -12.95
C GLY A 33 -10.72 -0.68 -13.78
N ASN A 34 -10.94 0.32 -14.62
CA ASN A 34 -9.89 0.89 -15.44
C ASN A 34 -9.06 1.93 -14.67
N VAL A 35 -7.78 1.64 -14.46
CA VAL A 35 -6.85 2.51 -13.72
C VAL A 35 -6.33 3.70 -14.55
N GLU A 36 -6.59 3.72 -15.86
CA GLU A 36 -6.24 4.86 -16.73
C GLU A 36 -7.25 6.01 -16.63
N ASP A 37 -8.46 5.76 -16.11
CA ASP A 37 -9.45 6.80 -15.86
C ASP A 37 -9.49 7.23 -14.40
N GLU A 38 -9.78 8.51 -14.17
CA GLU A 38 -9.78 9.12 -12.84
C GLU A 38 -10.75 8.42 -11.88
N ASN A 39 -11.92 8.02 -12.35
CA ASN A 39 -12.95 7.41 -11.53
C ASN A 39 -12.60 5.98 -11.11
N GLY A 40 -12.01 5.20 -12.02
CA GLY A 40 -11.49 3.87 -11.73
C GLY A 40 -10.28 3.92 -10.81
N LEU A 41 -9.40 4.89 -10.99
CA LEU A 41 -8.29 5.12 -10.06
C LEU A 41 -8.79 5.54 -8.66
N GLU A 42 -9.75 6.46 -8.57
CA GLU A 42 -10.38 6.86 -7.30
C GLU A 42 -11.04 5.65 -6.62
N SER A 43 -11.77 4.84 -7.37
CA SER A 43 -12.40 3.62 -6.87
C SER A 43 -11.38 2.60 -6.34
N LEU A 44 -10.26 2.42 -7.05
CA LEU A 44 -9.18 1.56 -6.61
C LEU A 44 -8.52 2.08 -5.32
N ILE A 45 -8.32 3.39 -5.20
CA ILE A 45 -7.77 4.01 -3.98
C ILE A 45 -8.70 3.72 -2.79
N GLU A 46 -10.01 3.83 -2.97
CA GLU A 46 -10.97 3.56 -1.91
C GLU A 46 -10.96 2.09 -1.45
N VAL A 47 -10.96 1.14 -2.39
CA VAL A 47 -10.84 -0.29 -2.11
C VAL A 47 -9.56 -0.60 -1.34
N GLN A 48 -8.44 -0.01 -1.77
CA GLN A 48 -7.16 -0.19 -1.10
C GLN A 48 -7.14 0.39 0.31
N PHE A 49 -7.74 1.57 0.52
CA PHE A 49 -7.82 2.17 1.86
C PHE A 49 -8.63 1.31 2.84
N GLU A 50 -9.75 0.76 2.41
CA GLU A 50 -10.56 -0.14 3.24
C GLU A 50 -9.84 -1.43 3.59
N ALA A 51 -9.10 -2.00 2.63
CA ALA A 51 -8.33 -3.22 2.86
C ALA A 51 -7.12 -2.95 3.79
N LEU A 52 -6.40 -1.86 3.57
CA LEU A 52 -5.28 -1.44 4.41
C LEU A 52 -5.72 -1.11 5.83
N GLN A 53 -6.91 -0.53 6.00
CA GLN A 53 -7.47 -0.29 7.31
C GLN A 53 -7.54 -1.59 8.14
N LYS A 54 -7.96 -2.69 7.52
CA LYS A 54 -8.02 -4.02 8.15
C LYS A 54 -6.63 -4.56 8.44
N ALA A 55 -5.73 -4.55 7.45
CA ALA A 55 -4.34 -5.00 7.59
C ALA A 55 -3.61 -4.25 8.73
N MET A 56 -3.82 -2.94 8.83
CA MET A 56 -3.20 -2.10 9.85
C MET A 56 -3.92 -2.11 11.20
N LYS A 57 -4.97 -2.93 11.35
CA LYS A 57 -5.81 -3.07 12.55
C LYS A 57 -6.37 -1.72 13.03
N VAL A 58 -6.73 -0.85 12.09
CA VAL A 58 -7.32 0.47 12.37
C VAL A 58 -8.84 0.30 12.49
N SER A 59 -9.41 0.61 13.65
CA SER A 59 -10.85 0.50 13.89
C SER A 59 -11.69 1.29 12.88
N HIS A 60 -12.71 0.64 12.28
CA HIS A 60 -13.71 1.27 11.39
C HIS A 60 -14.51 2.40 12.05
N LYS A 61 -14.53 2.47 13.38
CA LYS A 61 -15.21 3.53 14.13
C LYS A 61 -14.32 4.76 14.38
N ALA A 62 -13.07 4.73 13.93
CA ALA A 62 -12.21 5.89 14.05
C ALA A 62 -12.67 6.96 13.05
N ALA A 63 -13.11 8.12 13.55
CA ALA A 63 -13.41 9.30 12.73
C ALA A 63 -12.25 9.73 11.82
N GLU A 64 -11.04 9.23 12.10
CA GLU A 64 -9.80 9.51 11.38
C GLU A 64 -9.15 8.25 10.80
N ALA A 65 -9.94 7.22 10.46
CA ALA A 65 -9.42 5.95 9.94
C ALA A 65 -8.46 6.15 8.76
N ARG A 66 -8.87 6.91 7.73
CA ARG A 66 -8.01 7.25 6.58
C ARG A 66 -6.72 7.95 7.00
N LEU A 67 -6.80 8.98 7.85
CA LEU A 67 -5.62 9.69 8.34
C LEU A 67 -4.64 8.76 9.07
N ARG A 68 -5.13 7.81 9.86
CA ARG A 68 -4.29 6.83 10.57
C ARG A 68 -3.62 5.84 9.62
N VAL A 69 -4.34 5.35 8.62
CA VAL A 69 -3.79 4.51 7.55
C VAL A 69 -2.70 5.27 6.79
N SER A 70 -2.97 6.50 6.36
CA SER A 70 -2.00 7.36 5.66
C SER A 70 -0.74 7.61 6.49
N LYS A 71 -0.87 7.91 7.80
CA LYS A 71 0.28 8.09 8.70
C LYS A 71 1.13 6.83 8.85
N LYS A 72 0.50 5.65 8.91
CA LYS A 72 1.20 4.36 9.00
C LYS A 72 1.92 4.03 7.69
N LEU A 73 1.27 4.20 6.53
CA LEU A 73 1.91 4.09 5.21
C LEU A 73 3.13 5.01 5.11
N LEU A 74 2.98 6.29 5.47
CA LEU A 74 4.06 7.27 5.45
C LEU A 74 5.24 6.86 6.36
N THR A 75 4.94 6.26 7.51
CA THR A 75 5.96 5.73 8.43
C THR A 75 6.73 4.57 7.80
N LEU A 76 6.04 3.60 7.20
CA LEU A 76 6.66 2.46 6.53
C LEU A 76 7.52 2.90 5.33
N PHE A 77 7.02 3.87 4.56
CA PHE A 77 7.74 4.47 3.44
C PHE A 77 9.04 5.15 3.89
N ARG A 78 8.98 6.03 4.89
CA ARG A 78 10.16 6.73 5.44
C ARG A 78 11.18 5.78 6.07
N ALA A 79 10.72 4.65 6.59
CA ALA A 79 11.59 3.59 7.11
C ALA A 79 12.22 2.71 6.02
N GLY A 80 11.95 2.98 4.73
CA GLY A 80 12.45 2.18 3.61
C GLY A 80 11.82 0.79 3.48
N LYS A 81 10.77 0.50 4.27
CA LYS A 81 10.16 -0.84 4.35
C LYS A 81 9.22 -1.16 3.19
N LEU A 82 8.84 -0.16 2.40
CA LEU A 82 8.02 -0.32 1.19
C LEU A 82 8.82 -0.16 -0.10
N GLY A 83 10.16 -0.29 -0.08
CA GLY A 83 11.06 0.09 -1.17
C GLY A 83 10.86 -0.57 -2.55
N GLN A 84 9.96 -1.56 -2.69
CA GLN A 84 9.55 -2.14 -3.99
C GLN A 84 8.20 -1.58 -4.51
N PHE A 85 7.45 -0.84 -3.68
CA PHE A 85 6.14 -0.23 -3.97
C PHE A 85 6.24 1.29 -4.13
N ILE A 86 7.36 1.78 -4.65
CA ILE A 86 7.51 3.18 -5.03
C ILE A 86 6.77 3.38 -6.36
N LEU A 87 5.90 4.40 -6.40
CA LEU A 87 5.44 5.01 -7.65
C LEU A 87 6.67 5.34 -8.49
N ASP A 88 6.61 5.02 -9.78
CA ASP A 88 7.68 5.04 -10.78
C ASP A 88 8.86 5.97 -10.49
N ASP A 89 10.07 5.51 -10.81
CA ASP A 89 11.30 6.32 -10.77
C ASP A 89 11.02 7.73 -11.29
N VAL A 90 10.98 8.71 -10.38
CA VAL A 90 10.89 10.13 -10.76
C VAL A 90 12.11 10.38 -11.64
N PRO A 91 11.94 10.72 -12.94
CA PRO A 91 13.08 10.94 -13.80
C PRO A 91 13.91 12.05 -13.17
N ILE A 92 15.14 11.72 -12.77
CA ILE A 92 16.09 12.71 -12.28
C ILE A 92 16.40 13.57 -13.48
N THR A 93 15.72 14.72 -13.60
CA THR A 93 16.05 15.71 -14.61
C THR A 93 17.48 16.16 -14.33
N LYS A 94 18.42 15.64 -15.12
CA LYS A 94 19.77 16.19 -15.18
C LYS A 94 19.63 17.59 -15.76
N VAL A 95 19.55 18.57 -14.88
CA VAL A 95 19.74 19.98 -15.25
C VAL A 95 21.15 20.06 -15.84
N SER A 96 21.21 20.26 -17.16
CA SER A 96 22.44 20.55 -17.91
C SER A 96 22.67 22.05 -17.96
#